data_AF-A0A1M4XZ15-F1
#
_entry.id   AF-A0A1M4XZ15-F1
#
_cell.length_a   1.000
_cell.length_b   1.000
_cell.length_c   1.000
_cell.angle_alpha   90.00
_cell.angle_beta   90.00
_cell.angle_gamma   90.00
#
_symmetry.space_group_name_H-M   'P 1'
#
loop_
_entity.id
_entity.type
_entity.pdbx_description
1 polymer ?
#
loop_
_entity_poly.entity_id
_entity_poly.type
_entity_poly.pdbx_seq_one_letter_code
_entity_poly.pdbx_strand_id
1 'polypeptide(L)'
;MRLLSRKLLPVFLLLFTFVLPLTAAAGPPYRVKDLSNLRAVAYPSGRVEVSWNVQVYEVPPSFPNAKVYVYRVSADGGKEQVAALEVPPDAPVGSYFQMSCSDTPPAKGKYTYYALSNDTESNKYTVDTSAVTEEGDPGVPNSGKTDVEVRPGLFTPEQWNTIMWWYGILTSISGGFLVMVVVRSGYRHMVSGLNPGMRASFIEDVQRCILAMVLIVLAPVLVKLLIAINDGFVSLFASVVKQAAVNAQMAKPEQLDKAGMFEQVLALPFQAVLDIIQKIFGLAPIEQLVFNSKDLNLIAGAGTIETGNVFANALLNLALAAFTVYFNAVYTIRHWVVTAALVATPLITWIWVLTSERQVIEIWAAEIFQTIFLQSAHALTLGIFLSVLCGAAGGGIDTSWLGGGLRDIAVWFASFGGAVCVMVIVFLGYRYMTARNEKEFAQAREGLVRALIGLAILGLSLTIAGFLVYLFNGKWY
;
A
#
# COMPACT_ATOMS: atom_id res chain seq x y z
N MET A 1 -38.79 24.14 8.00
CA MET A 1 -38.51 22.77 8.52
C MET A 1 -39.42 21.68 7.94
N ARG A 2 -40.75 21.84 7.85
CA ARG A 2 -41.67 20.81 7.28
C ARG A 2 -41.49 20.46 5.79
N LEU A 3 -40.83 21.33 5.01
CA LEU A 3 -40.57 21.10 3.57
C LEU A 3 -39.24 20.40 3.28
N LEU A 4 -38.23 20.53 4.15
CA LEU A 4 -36.93 19.86 3.98
C LEU A 4 -37.00 18.37 4.37
N SER A 5 -37.75 18.03 5.42
CA SER A 5 -37.93 16.64 5.84
C SER A 5 -38.77 15.81 4.86
N ARG A 6 -39.63 16.45 4.04
CA ARG A 6 -40.49 15.75 3.07
C ARG A 6 -39.80 15.41 1.75
N LYS A 7 -38.72 16.12 1.39
CA LYS A 7 -37.98 15.91 0.14
C LYS A 7 -36.67 15.14 0.29
N LEU A 8 -36.01 15.22 1.45
CA LEU A 8 -34.75 14.49 1.70
C LEU A 8 -34.98 13.05 2.16
N LEU A 9 -36.07 12.77 2.88
CA LEU A 9 -36.39 11.42 3.38
C LEU A 9 -36.57 10.35 2.27
N PRO A 10 -37.25 10.62 1.13
CA PRO A 10 -37.35 9.63 0.05
C PRO A 10 -36.03 9.47 -0.73
N VAL A 11 -35.19 10.50 -0.82
CA VAL A 11 -33.85 10.40 -1.45
C VAL A 11 -32.90 9.58 -0.57
N PHE A 12 -33.04 9.67 0.76
CA PHE A 12 -32.27 8.89 1.72
C PHE A 12 -32.74 7.43 1.83
N LEU A 13 -34.03 7.17 1.70
CA LEU A 13 -34.59 5.80 1.63
C LEU A 13 -34.24 5.09 0.31
N LEU A 14 -34.07 5.83 -0.77
CA LEU A 14 -33.55 5.33 -2.05
C LEU A 14 -32.06 4.94 -1.99
N LEU A 15 -31.26 5.67 -1.19
CA LEU A 15 -29.87 5.30 -0.92
C LEU A 15 -29.75 4.05 -0.02
N PHE A 16 -30.75 3.79 0.82
CA PHE A 16 -30.78 2.63 1.72
C PHE A 16 -31.25 1.33 1.04
N THR A 17 -31.86 1.41 -0.15
CA THR A 17 -32.35 0.24 -0.91
C THR A 17 -31.38 -0.29 -1.96
N PHE A 18 -30.19 0.32 -2.10
CA PHE A 18 -29.18 -0.06 -3.10
C PHE A 18 -27.91 -0.72 -2.53
N VAL A 19 -28.00 -1.35 -1.37
CA VAL A 19 -26.98 -2.33 -0.92
C VAL A 19 -27.56 -3.74 -1.10
N LEU A 20 -27.83 -4.11 -2.36
CA LEU A 20 -27.90 -5.50 -2.75
C LEU A 20 -26.47 -6.01 -3.00
N PRO A 21 -26.16 -7.28 -2.72
CA PRO A 21 -24.89 -7.85 -3.13
C PRO A 21 -24.80 -7.72 -4.65
N LEU A 22 -23.74 -7.06 -5.14
CA LEU A 22 -23.38 -7.14 -6.55
C LEU A 22 -23.19 -8.63 -6.85
N THR A 23 -24.19 -9.22 -7.51
CA THR A 23 -23.99 -10.46 -8.25
C THR A 23 -22.97 -10.12 -9.33
N ALA A 24 -21.94 -10.94 -9.43
CA ALA A 24 -20.86 -10.79 -10.41
C ALA A 24 -21.45 -10.75 -11.82
N ALA A 25 -21.70 -9.54 -12.32
CA ALA A 25 -21.92 -9.31 -13.74
C ALA A 25 -20.63 -9.73 -14.45
N ALA A 26 -20.75 -10.55 -15.50
CA ALA A 26 -19.63 -10.85 -16.37
C ALA A 26 -18.95 -9.53 -16.77
N GLY A 27 -17.67 -9.39 -16.42
CA GLY A 27 -16.92 -8.17 -16.65
C GLY A 27 -16.94 -7.75 -18.12
N PRO A 28 -16.74 -6.46 -18.43
CA PRO A 28 -16.66 -5.99 -19.80
C PRO A 28 -15.55 -6.74 -20.56
N PRO A 29 -15.72 -7.11 -21.84
CA PRO A 29 -14.68 -7.82 -22.56
C PRO A 29 -13.42 -6.97 -22.72
N TYR A 30 -12.26 -7.62 -22.67
CA TYR A 30 -10.95 -6.96 -22.70
C TYR A 30 -10.17 -7.24 -23.99
N ARG A 31 -9.36 -6.28 -24.41
CA ARG A 31 -8.28 -6.47 -25.39
C ARG A 31 -6.91 -6.22 -24.76
N VAL A 32 -5.92 -6.98 -25.23
CA VAL A 32 -4.52 -6.79 -24.84
C VAL A 32 -3.97 -5.54 -25.54
N LYS A 33 -3.39 -4.64 -24.76
CA LYS A 33 -2.69 -3.43 -25.22
C LYS A 33 -1.21 -3.72 -25.41
N ASP A 34 -0.59 -4.37 -24.43
CA ASP A 34 0.85 -4.64 -24.40
C ASP A 34 1.17 -5.96 -23.68
N LEU A 35 2.26 -6.60 -24.10
CA LEU A 35 2.84 -7.81 -23.52
C LEU A 35 4.31 -7.58 -23.18
N SER A 36 4.65 -7.58 -21.90
CA SER A 36 6.01 -7.24 -21.45
C SER A 36 6.56 -8.25 -20.44
N ASN A 37 7.88 -8.19 -20.21
CA ASN A 37 8.58 -8.98 -19.19
C ASN A 37 8.39 -10.51 -19.27
N LEU A 38 8.39 -11.08 -20.48
CA LEU A 38 8.35 -12.53 -20.63
C LEU A 38 9.61 -13.19 -20.04
N ARG A 39 9.42 -14.22 -19.22
CA ARG A 39 10.46 -15.03 -18.58
C ARG A 39 10.10 -16.50 -18.68
N ALA A 40 11.09 -17.36 -18.93
CA ALA A 40 10.93 -18.82 -18.87
C ALA A 40 11.97 -19.43 -17.92
N VAL A 41 11.55 -20.34 -17.05
CA VAL A 41 12.38 -21.01 -16.04
C VAL A 41 12.27 -22.52 -16.22
N ALA A 42 13.40 -23.20 -16.43
CA ALA A 42 13.45 -24.67 -16.51
C ALA A 42 13.71 -25.30 -15.15
N TYR A 43 13.01 -26.38 -14.85
CA TYR A 43 13.14 -27.14 -13.61
C TYR A 43 13.81 -28.51 -13.86
N PRO A 44 14.48 -29.10 -12.85
CA PRO A 44 15.08 -30.44 -12.95
C PRO A 44 14.10 -31.55 -13.35
N SER A 45 12.81 -31.35 -13.05
CA SER A 45 11.72 -32.24 -13.46
C SER A 45 11.42 -32.25 -14.96
N GLY A 46 12.12 -31.45 -15.76
CA GLY A 46 11.89 -31.29 -17.21
C GLY A 46 10.72 -30.34 -17.54
N ARG A 47 10.11 -29.70 -16.54
CA ARG A 47 9.07 -28.68 -16.70
C ARG A 47 9.69 -27.31 -16.96
N VAL A 48 9.08 -26.50 -17.82
CA VAL A 48 9.41 -25.09 -18.04
C VAL A 48 8.22 -24.24 -17.65
N GLU A 49 8.41 -23.27 -16.75
CA GLU A 49 7.38 -22.30 -16.40
C GLU A 49 7.63 -20.98 -17.13
N VAL A 50 6.63 -20.53 -17.89
CA VAL A 50 6.67 -19.31 -18.68
C VAL A 50 5.75 -18.29 -18.03
N SER A 51 6.22 -17.07 -17.80
CA SER A 51 5.43 -15.98 -17.21
C SER A 51 5.65 -14.65 -17.93
N TRP A 52 4.62 -13.81 -18.00
CA TRP A 52 4.66 -12.51 -18.68
C TRP A 52 3.65 -11.54 -18.04
N ASN A 53 3.83 -10.25 -18.31
CA ASN A 53 2.90 -9.20 -17.90
C ASN A 53 2.00 -8.80 -19.06
N VAL A 54 0.71 -8.62 -18.78
CA VAL A 54 -0.30 -8.19 -19.75
C VAL A 54 -0.91 -6.87 -19.28
N GLN A 55 -0.99 -5.89 -20.18
CA GLN A 55 -1.82 -4.70 -19.97
C GLN A 55 -3.06 -4.80 -20.86
N VAL A 56 -4.24 -4.54 -20.30
CA VAL A 56 -5.52 -4.65 -21.01
C VAL A 56 -6.30 -3.33 -21.03
N TYR A 57 -7.19 -3.21 -22.01
CA TYR A 57 -8.19 -2.15 -22.12
C TYR A 57 -9.57 -2.72 -22.41
N GLU A 58 -10.61 -2.01 -21.98
CA GLU A 58 -12.01 -2.40 -22.20
C GLU A 58 -12.43 -2.21 -23.66
N VAL A 59 -13.23 -3.13 -24.17
CA VAL A 59 -13.86 -3.05 -25.50
C VAL A 59 -15.37 -3.25 -25.42
N PRO A 60 -16.14 -2.79 -26.43
CA PRO A 60 -17.59 -3.00 -26.44
C PRO A 60 -18.00 -4.49 -26.34
N PRO A 61 -19.19 -4.82 -25.78
CA PRO A 61 -19.67 -6.19 -25.57
C PRO A 61 -19.75 -7.08 -26.81
N SER A 62 -19.67 -6.50 -28.01
CA SER A 62 -19.68 -7.21 -29.29
C SER A 62 -18.37 -7.94 -29.61
N PHE A 63 -17.33 -7.78 -28.79
CA PHE A 63 -16.03 -8.42 -29.00
C PHE A 63 -15.80 -9.58 -28.02
N PRO A 64 -15.24 -10.72 -28.48
CA PRO A 64 -14.85 -11.81 -27.60
C PRO A 64 -13.66 -11.40 -26.71
N ASN A 65 -13.56 -12.00 -25.51
CA ASN A 65 -12.42 -11.81 -24.62
C ASN A 65 -11.10 -12.15 -25.30
N ALA A 66 -10.09 -11.31 -25.10
CA ALA A 66 -8.78 -11.56 -25.65
C ALA A 66 -8.15 -12.85 -25.10
N LYS A 67 -7.46 -13.57 -25.99
CA LYS A 67 -6.66 -14.75 -25.67
C LYS A 67 -5.19 -14.43 -25.87
N VAL A 68 -4.35 -14.96 -24.99
CA VAL A 68 -2.89 -14.92 -25.13
C VAL A 68 -2.42 -16.32 -25.52
N TYR A 69 -1.74 -16.41 -26.65
CA TYR A 69 -1.16 -17.64 -27.17
C TYR A 69 0.33 -17.69 -26.85
N VAL A 70 0.79 -18.77 -26.24
CA VAL A 70 2.22 -18.97 -25.95
C VAL A 70 2.77 -19.97 -26.95
N TYR A 71 3.86 -19.58 -27.62
CA TYR A 71 4.57 -20.41 -28.57
C TYR A 71 5.94 -20.80 -28.05
N ARG A 72 6.35 -22.03 -28.38
CA ARG A 72 7.70 -22.54 -28.23
C ARG A 72 8.32 -22.74 -29.61
N VAL A 73 9.58 -22.38 -29.76
CA VAL A 73 10.38 -22.63 -30.96
C VAL A 73 11.60 -23.45 -30.57
N SER A 74 11.74 -24.64 -31.16
CA SER A 74 12.90 -25.51 -31.00
C SER A 74 14.09 -25.03 -31.84
N ALA A 75 15.30 -25.48 -31.50
CA ALA A 75 16.54 -25.06 -32.15
C ALA A 75 16.62 -25.41 -33.66
N ASP A 76 15.83 -26.37 -34.11
CA ASP A 76 15.64 -26.76 -35.52
C ASP A 76 14.63 -25.86 -36.27
N GLY A 77 14.06 -24.86 -35.60
CA GLY A 77 13.09 -23.91 -36.16
C GLY A 77 11.63 -24.37 -36.09
N GLY A 78 11.34 -25.52 -35.48
CA GLY A 78 9.97 -25.99 -35.26
C GLY A 78 9.20 -25.07 -34.32
N LYS A 79 8.05 -24.52 -34.76
CA LYS A 79 7.17 -23.66 -33.95
C LYS A 79 5.94 -24.45 -33.50
N GLU A 80 5.69 -24.47 -32.20
CA GLU A 80 4.55 -25.17 -31.59
C GLU A 80 3.81 -24.26 -30.60
N GLN A 81 2.48 -24.36 -30.57
CA GLN A 81 1.65 -23.63 -29.60
C GLN A 81 1.54 -24.45 -28.31
N VAL A 82 1.99 -23.87 -27.20
CA VAL A 82 2.05 -24.52 -25.89
C VAL A 82 0.79 -24.27 -25.07
N ALA A 83 0.25 -23.05 -25.12
CA ALA A 83 -0.92 -22.67 -24.34
C ALA A 83 -1.77 -21.59 -25.06
N ALA A 84 -3.06 -21.58 -24.76
CA ALA A 84 -3.99 -20.51 -25.11
C ALA A 84 -4.79 -20.13 -23.86
N LEU A 85 -4.47 -18.98 -23.27
CA LEU A 85 -5.08 -18.52 -22.02
C LEU A 85 -6.04 -17.36 -22.29
N GLU A 86 -7.22 -17.41 -21.68
CA GLU A 86 -8.16 -16.29 -21.71
C GLU A 86 -7.76 -15.24 -20.66
N VAL A 87 -7.88 -13.96 -21.03
CA VAL A 87 -7.70 -12.85 -20.08
C VAL A 87 -8.80 -12.92 -19.02
N PRO A 88 -8.47 -12.85 -17.71
CA PRO A 88 -9.45 -12.88 -16.64
C PRO A 88 -10.49 -11.74 -16.76
N PRO A 89 -11.78 -12.00 -16.47
CA PRO A 89 -12.85 -11.00 -16.56
C PRO A 89 -12.76 -9.90 -15.48
N ASP A 90 -11.81 -9.97 -14.56
CA ASP A 90 -11.51 -9.00 -13.51
C ASP A 90 -10.12 -8.33 -13.69
N ALA A 91 -9.51 -8.48 -14.87
CA ALA A 91 -8.20 -7.93 -15.16
C ALA A 91 -8.17 -6.39 -14.97
N PRO A 92 -7.17 -5.84 -14.24
CA PRO A 92 -7.13 -4.43 -13.94
C PRO A 92 -6.81 -3.61 -15.19
N VAL A 93 -7.77 -2.78 -15.60
CA VAL A 93 -7.71 -1.99 -16.83
C VAL A 93 -6.62 -0.92 -16.72
N GLY A 94 -5.73 -0.87 -17.71
CA GLY A 94 -4.66 0.13 -17.78
C GLY A 94 -3.45 -0.13 -16.88
N SER A 95 -3.45 -1.19 -16.05
CA SER A 95 -2.25 -1.64 -15.33
C SER A 95 -1.78 -3.01 -15.85
N TYR A 96 -0.52 -3.34 -15.54
CA TYR A 96 0.03 -4.65 -15.86
C TYR A 96 -0.36 -5.66 -14.78
N PHE A 97 -0.78 -6.85 -15.19
CA PHE A 97 -0.92 -8.01 -14.30
C PHE A 97 -0.18 -9.21 -14.89
N GLN A 98 0.25 -10.14 -14.04
CA GLN A 98 1.10 -11.27 -14.44
C GLN A 98 0.24 -12.48 -14.81
N MET A 99 0.58 -13.15 -15.91
CA MET A 99 0.04 -14.45 -16.30
C MET A 99 1.19 -15.46 -16.41
N SER A 100 0.90 -16.74 -16.21
CA SER A 100 1.88 -17.82 -16.39
C SER A 100 1.26 -19.07 -16.99
N CYS A 101 2.09 -19.89 -17.63
CA CYS A 101 1.74 -21.23 -18.08
C CYS A 101 2.91 -22.20 -17.86
N SER A 102 2.57 -23.47 -17.74
CA SER A 102 3.54 -24.56 -17.68
C SER A 102 3.67 -25.23 -19.03
N ASP A 103 4.90 -25.57 -19.39
CA ASP A 103 5.25 -26.41 -20.52
C ASP A 103 6.08 -27.61 -20.07
N THR A 104 5.99 -28.72 -20.78
CA THR A 104 6.84 -29.90 -20.60
C THR A 104 7.41 -30.28 -21.96
N PRO A 105 8.62 -29.79 -22.32
CA PRO A 105 9.21 -30.06 -23.62
C PRO A 105 9.42 -31.55 -23.89
N PRO A 106 9.20 -32.01 -25.13
CA PRO A 106 9.31 -33.42 -25.48
C PRO A 106 10.76 -33.95 -25.46
N ALA A 107 11.76 -33.07 -25.50
CA ALA A 107 13.18 -33.41 -25.43
C ALA A 107 13.99 -32.37 -24.63
N LYS A 108 15.19 -32.73 -24.18
CA LYS A 108 16.14 -31.76 -23.60
C LYS A 108 16.84 -30.99 -24.72
N GLY A 109 16.89 -29.67 -24.62
CA GLY A 109 17.47 -28.80 -25.64
C GLY A 109 17.19 -27.31 -25.42
N LYS A 110 17.57 -26.48 -26.39
CA LYS A 110 17.30 -25.03 -26.37
C LYS A 110 15.94 -24.73 -26.97
N TYR A 111 15.12 -24.02 -26.21
CA TYR A 111 13.78 -23.61 -26.60
C TYR A 111 13.60 -22.10 -26.43
N THR A 112 13.03 -21.45 -27.44
CA THR A 112 12.67 -20.02 -27.40
C THR A 112 11.17 -19.86 -27.21
N TYR A 113 10.75 -19.10 -26.21
CA TYR A 113 9.35 -18.82 -25.90
C TYR A 113 8.98 -17.37 -26.25
N TYR A 114 7.74 -17.18 -26.70
CA TYR A 114 7.11 -15.87 -26.82
C TYR A 114 5.59 -15.96 -26.70
N ALA A 115 4.95 -14.87 -26.30
CA ALA A 115 3.51 -14.72 -26.20
C ALA A 115 2.98 -13.81 -27.31
N LEU A 116 1.81 -14.13 -27.85
CA LEU A 116 1.15 -13.39 -28.92
C LEU A 116 -0.34 -13.19 -28.56
N SER A 117 -0.84 -11.97 -28.74
CA SER A 117 -2.27 -11.68 -28.64
C SER A 117 -2.65 -10.55 -29.60
N ASN A 118 -3.62 -10.80 -30.49
CA ASN A 118 -4.21 -9.79 -31.38
C ASN A 118 -3.17 -8.85 -32.04
N ASP A 119 -2.12 -9.44 -32.64
CA ASP A 119 -0.99 -8.78 -33.32
C ASP A 119 0.09 -8.12 -32.43
N THR A 120 -0.06 -8.18 -31.10
CA THR A 120 0.98 -7.78 -30.15
C THR A 120 1.82 -9.00 -29.76
N GLU A 121 3.12 -8.96 -30.07
CA GLU A 121 4.12 -9.99 -29.72
C GLU A 121 4.96 -9.51 -28.53
N SER A 122 5.20 -10.40 -27.56
CA SER A 122 6.14 -10.14 -26.47
C SER A 122 7.60 -10.26 -26.92
N ASN A 123 8.53 -9.82 -26.07
CA ASN A 123 9.94 -10.20 -26.21
C ASN A 123 10.12 -11.74 -26.19
N LYS A 124 11.11 -12.24 -26.92
CA LYS A 124 11.48 -13.67 -26.99
C LYS A 124 12.45 -14.02 -25.86
N TYR A 125 12.29 -15.19 -25.26
CA TYR A 125 13.16 -15.66 -24.18
C TYR A 125 13.64 -17.09 -24.44
N THR A 126 14.95 -17.33 -24.42
CA THR A 126 15.53 -18.65 -24.69
C THR A 126 15.95 -19.34 -23.39
N VAL A 127 15.56 -20.59 -23.22
CA VAL A 127 15.93 -21.45 -22.09
C VAL A 127 16.61 -22.71 -22.60
N ASP A 128 17.67 -23.14 -21.92
CA ASP A 128 18.40 -24.37 -22.22
C ASP A 128 18.05 -25.44 -21.18
N THR A 129 17.27 -26.44 -21.57
CA THR A 129 16.85 -27.53 -20.68
C THR A 129 17.87 -28.66 -20.57
N SER A 130 19.00 -28.57 -21.30
CA SER A 130 20.07 -29.58 -21.26
C SER A 130 21.16 -29.29 -20.23
N ALA A 131 21.23 -28.07 -19.69
CA ALA A 131 22.22 -27.62 -18.71
C ALA A 131 21.86 -27.94 -17.24
N VAL A 132 20.77 -28.67 -16.99
CA VAL A 132 20.28 -28.99 -15.64
C VAL A 132 20.73 -30.41 -15.26
N THR A 133 21.83 -30.54 -14.50
CA THR A 133 22.39 -31.81 -14.01
C THR A 133 21.85 -32.20 -12.63
N GLU A 134 21.59 -33.50 -12.44
CA GLU A 134 21.22 -34.12 -11.15
C GLU A 134 22.49 -34.34 -10.29
N GLU A 135 22.36 -34.12 -8.98
CA GLU A 135 23.39 -34.22 -7.92
C GLU A 135 24.51 -33.16 -7.90
N GLY A 136 24.14 -32.01 -7.34
CA GLY A 136 25.00 -31.01 -6.71
C GLY A 136 24.08 -30.03 -5.99
N ASP A 137 24.39 -29.71 -4.73
CA ASP A 137 23.78 -28.62 -3.95
C ASP A 137 23.45 -27.45 -4.89
N PRO A 138 22.20 -26.95 -4.96
CA PRO A 138 21.76 -26.11 -6.06
C PRO A 138 22.63 -24.86 -6.08
N GLY A 139 23.59 -24.85 -7.00
CA GLY A 139 24.45 -23.71 -7.27
C GLY A 139 23.54 -22.52 -7.51
N VAL A 140 23.51 -21.65 -6.50
CA VAL A 140 22.75 -20.40 -6.37
C VAL A 140 21.51 -20.36 -7.25
N PRO A 141 20.29 -20.61 -6.71
CA PRO A 141 19.07 -20.24 -7.40
C PRO A 141 19.11 -18.73 -7.62
N ASN A 142 19.49 -18.31 -8.82
CA ASN A 142 19.40 -16.93 -9.22
C ASN A 142 17.91 -16.59 -9.21
N SER A 143 17.47 -15.87 -8.17
CA SER A 143 16.08 -15.45 -7.97
C SER A 143 15.09 -16.63 -7.94
N GLY A 144 15.23 -17.51 -6.95
CA GLY A 144 14.08 -18.19 -6.40
C GLY A 144 13.11 -17.14 -5.84
N LYS A 145 12.12 -16.73 -6.64
CA LYS A 145 10.87 -16.22 -6.10
C LYS A 145 10.27 -17.39 -5.33
N THR A 146 10.52 -17.44 -4.03
CA THR A 146 9.37 -17.64 -3.16
C THR A 146 8.41 -16.53 -3.56
N ASP A 147 7.18 -16.88 -3.89
CA ASP A 147 6.08 -15.95 -3.97
C ASP A 147 5.76 -15.44 -2.55
N VAL A 148 6.76 -14.86 -1.88
CA VAL A 148 6.53 -13.76 -0.96
C VAL A 148 6.09 -12.62 -1.87
N GLU A 149 4.77 -12.65 -2.11
CA GLU A 149 3.90 -11.51 -2.36
C GLU A 149 4.73 -10.23 -2.27
N VAL A 150 4.98 -9.61 -3.43
CA VAL A 150 5.27 -8.18 -3.42
C VAL A 150 4.24 -7.59 -2.47
N ARG A 151 4.65 -6.91 -1.40
CA ARG A 151 3.71 -6.14 -0.59
C ARG A 151 3.75 -4.71 -1.11
N PRO A 152 3.03 -4.37 -2.20
CA PRO A 152 2.75 -2.98 -2.46
C PRO A 152 1.76 -2.54 -1.37
N GLY A 153 2.27 -1.81 -0.38
CA GLY A 153 1.48 -1.24 0.71
C GLY A 153 1.18 -2.19 1.88
N LEU A 154 0.59 -1.62 2.94
CA LEU A 154 0.27 -2.29 4.19
C LEU A 154 -0.66 -3.52 4.03
N PHE A 155 -1.54 -3.50 3.02
CA PHE A 155 -2.53 -4.54 2.72
C PHE A 155 -2.52 -4.88 1.24
N THR A 156 -2.59 -6.16 0.90
CA THR A 156 -2.85 -6.60 -0.48
C THR A 156 -4.33 -6.39 -0.84
N PRO A 157 -4.70 -6.35 -2.13
CA PRO A 157 -6.11 -6.18 -2.54
C PRO A 157 -7.03 -7.25 -1.93
N GLU A 158 -6.56 -8.49 -1.84
CA GLU A 158 -7.30 -9.61 -1.25
C GLU A 158 -7.47 -9.47 0.27
N GLN A 159 -6.40 -9.07 0.96
CA GLN A 159 -6.46 -8.76 2.39
C GLN A 159 -7.40 -7.61 2.66
N TRP A 160 -7.35 -6.54 1.86
CA TRP A 160 -8.26 -5.42 1.96
C TRP A 160 -9.72 -5.86 1.81
N ASN A 161 -10.01 -6.72 0.82
CA ASN A 161 -11.35 -7.25 0.64
C ASN A 161 -11.83 -8.04 1.87
N THR A 162 -10.94 -8.85 2.46
CA THR A 162 -11.23 -9.59 3.70
C THR A 162 -11.53 -8.64 4.87
N ILE A 163 -10.75 -7.57 5.02
CA ILE A 163 -10.98 -6.54 6.04
C ILE A 163 -12.32 -5.84 5.82
N MET A 164 -12.66 -5.50 4.57
CA MET A 164 -13.93 -4.86 4.22
C MET A 164 -15.14 -5.76 4.45
N TRP A 165 -14.98 -7.07 4.26
CA TRP A 165 -16.01 -8.03 4.61
C TRP A 165 -16.33 -7.99 6.12
N TRP A 166 -15.31 -8.05 6.97
CA TRP A 166 -15.47 -7.93 8.43
C TRP A 166 -15.99 -6.55 8.86
N TYR A 167 -15.53 -5.49 8.21
CA TYR A 167 -16.04 -4.13 8.39
C TYR A 167 -17.54 -4.05 8.13
N GLY A 168 -18.02 -4.68 7.04
CA GLY A 168 -19.43 -4.74 6.69
C GLY A 168 -20.27 -5.49 7.74
N ILE A 169 -19.76 -6.59 8.27
CA ILE A 169 -20.39 -7.34 9.37
C ILE A 169 -20.54 -6.47 10.60
N LEU A 170 -19.46 -5.84 11.07
CA LEU A 170 -19.52 -5.00 12.26
C LEU A 170 -20.37 -3.76 12.05
N THR A 171 -20.37 -3.18 10.86
CA THR A 171 -21.29 -2.08 10.50
C THR A 171 -22.74 -2.52 10.65
N SER A 172 -23.08 -3.70 10.13
CA SER A 172 -24.44 -4.26 10.18
C SER A 172 -24.88 -4.53 11.63
N ILE A 173 -24.03 -5.16 12.44
CA ILE A 173 -24.30 -5.40 13.87
C ILE A 173 -24.46 -4.07 14.60
N SER A 174 -23.62 -3.10 14.27
CA SER A 174 -23.62 -1.80 14.93
C SER A 174 -24.86 -0.94 14.63
N GLY A 175 -25.61 -1.26 13.56
CA GLY A 175 -26.91 -0.66 13.28
C GLY A 175 -27.91 -0.84 14.44
N GLY A 176 -27.74 -1.87 15.27
CA GLY A 176 -28.51 -2.02 16.52
C GLY A 176 -28.29 -0.87 17.51
N PHE A 177 -27.06 -0.34 17.61
CA PHE A 177 -26.77 0.82 18.46
C PHE A 177 -27.43 2.09 17.94
N LEU A 178 -27.57 2.25 16.61
CA LEU A 178 -28.31 3.38 16.03
C LEU A 178 -29.77 3.36 16.49
N VAL A 179 -30.43 2.20 16.47
CA VAL A 179 -31.81 2.08 16.97
C VAL A 179 -31.88 2.46 18.44
N MET A 180 -30.93 1.99 19.26
CA MET A 180 -30.85 2.33 20.68
C MET A 180 -30.68 3.84 20.91
N VAL A 181 -29.82 4.51 20.13
CA VAL A 181 -29.62 5.96 20.21
C VAL A 181 -30.89 6.70 19.80
N VAL A 182 -31.55 6.31 18.72
CA VAL A 182 -32.79 6.94 18.24
C VAL A 182 -33.91 6.78 19.27
N VAL A 183 -34.06 5.61 19.89
CA VAL A 183 -35.05 5.38 20.95
C VAL A 183 -34.77 6.23 22.18
N ARG A 184 -33.51 6.25 22.66
CA ARG A 184 -33.09 7.08 23.81
C ARG A 184 -33.33 8.57 23.55
N SER A 185 -32.95 9.03 22.36
CA SER A 185 -33.09 10.42 21.93
C SER A 185 -34.58 10.80 21.78
N GLY A 186 -35.39 9.93 21.17
CA GLY A 186 -36.83 10.10 21.00
C GLY A 186 -37.60 10.15 22.32
N TYR A 187 -37.29 9.25 23.27
CA TYR A 187 -37.90 9.27 24.60
C TYR A 187 -37.60 10.57 25.34
N ARG A 188 -36.33 11.01 25.33
CA ARG A 188 -35.91 12.27 25.94
C ARG A 188 -36.64 13.46 25.31
N HIS A 189 -36.86 13.42 24.00
CA HIS A 189 -37.64 14.44 23.29
C HIS A 189 -39.11 14.45 23.69
N MET A 190 -39.76 13.29 23.79
CA MET A 190 -41.17 13.19 24.20
C MET A 190 -41.42 13.71 25.62
N VAL A 191 -40.49 13.46 26.55
CA VAL A 191 -40.56 13.97 27.93
C VAL A 191 -40.14 15.46 28.03
N SER A 192 -39.51 16.02 26.98
CA SER A 192 -38.95 17.38 26.97
C SER A 192 -39.94 18.52 26.65
N GLY A 193 -41.25 18.24 26.59
CA GLY A 193 -42.28 19.14 26.02
C GLY A 193 -42.20 20.63 26.42
N LEU A 194 -41.60 20.96 27.56
CA LEU A 194 -41.54 22.30 28.13
C LEU A 194 -40.12 22.88 28.40
N ASN A 195 -39.02 22.13 28.23
CA ASN A 195 -37.68 22.61 28.61
C ASN A 195 -36.75 22.83 27.38
N PRO A 196 -36.35 24.09 27.06
CA PRO A 196 -35.50 24.38 25.90
C PRO A 196 -34.11 23.71 25.96
N GLY A 197 -33.57 23.44 27.16
CA GLY A 197 -32.27 22.74 27.31
C GLY A 197 -32.30 21.30 26.81
N MET A 198 -33.42 20.59 27.03
CA MET A 198 -33.58 19.20 26.57
C MET A 198 -33.73 19.10 25.04
N ARG A 199 -34.29 20.14 24.39
CA ARG A 199 -34.34 20.23 22.92
C ARG A 199 -32.96 20.47 22.31
N ALA A 200 -32.12 21.27 22.95
CA ALA A 200 -30.74 21.49 22.50
C ALA A 200 -29.91 20.19 22.57
N SER A 201 -30.02 19.44 23.67
CA SER A 201 -29.37 18.13 23.81
C SER A 201 -29.82 17.12 22.74
N PHE A 202 -31.10 17.10 22.38
CA PHE A 202 -31.60 16.26 21.29
C PHE A 202 -30.97 16.59 19.93
N ILE A 203 -30.84 17.89 19.61
CA ILE A 203 -30.22 18.33 18.36
C ILE A 203 -28.75 17.90 18.29
N GLU A 204 -28.03 17.99 19.40
CA GLU A 204 -26.65 17.56 19.49
C GLU A 204 -26.50 16.04 19.27
N ASP A 205 -27.38 15.23 19.86
CA ASP A 205 -27.39 13.78 19.65
C ASP A 205 -27.67 13.41 18.19
N VAL A 206 -28.63 14.08 17.53
CA VAL A 206 -28.92 13.86 16.10
C VAL A 206 -27.73 14.27 15.23
N GLN A 207 -27.06 15.38 15.53
CA GLN A 207 -25.86 15.81 14.80
C GLN A 207 -24.73 14.79 14.93
N ARG A 208 -24.52 14.22 16.13
CA ARG A 208 -23.51 13.17 16.35
C ARG A 208 -23.85 11.88 15.60
N CYS A 209 -25.12 11.48 15.53
CA CYS A 209 -25.54 10.35 14.71
C CYS A 209 -25.23 10.56 13.21
N ILE A 210 -25.50 11.76 12.69
CA ILE A 210 -25.17 12.09 11.30
C ILE A 210 -23.66 12.05 11.08
N LEU A 211 -22.88 12.64 12.00
CA LEU A 211 -21.43 12.63 11.92
C LEU A 211 -20.86 11.21 12.01
N ALA A 212 -21.44 10.35 12.85
CA ALA A 212 -21.09 8.94 12.96
C ALA A 212 -21.31 8.17 11.66
N MET A 213 -22.46 8.35 11.01
CA MET A 213 -22.73 7.71 9.71
C MET A 213 -21.73 8.15 8.65
N VAL A 214 -21.40 9.45 8.61
CA VAL A 214 -20.39 9.99 7.69
C VAL A 214 -19.00 9.42 8.02
N LEU A 215 -18.63 9.35 9.31
CA LEU A 215 -17.35 8.81 9.75
C LEU A 215 -17.19 7.34 9.36
N ILE A 216 -18.22 6.52 9.56
CA ILE A 216 -18.24 5.10 9.17
C ILE A 216 -18.01 4.97 7.65
N VAL A 217 -18.77 5.71 6.83
CA VAL A 217 -18.60 5.64 5.37
C VAL A 217 -17.22 6.11 4.91
N LEU A 218 -16.66 7.15 5.55
CA LEU A 218 -15.38 7.74 5.14
C LEU A 218 -14.15 7.06 5.75
N ALA A 219 -14.29 6.29 6.83
CA ALA A 219 -13.15 5.70 7.52
C ALA A 219 -12.26 4.81 6.63
N PRO A 220 -12.78 3.92 5.77
CA PRO A 220 -11.94 3.14 4.86
C PRO A 220 -11.18 4.02 3.86
N VAL A 221 -11.81 5.08 3.37
CA VAL A 221 -11.18 6.06 2.45
C VAL A 221 -10.06 6.80 3.19
N LEU A 222 -10.32 7.23 4.42
CA LEU A 222 -9.32 7.89 5.27
C LEU A 222 -8.12 6.96 5.52
N VAL A 223 -8.33 5.69 5.85
CA VAL A 223 -7.21 4.76 6.08
C VAL A 223 -6.40 4.52 4.81
N LYS A 224 -7.04 4.32 3.65
CA LYS A 224 -6.33 4.21 2.36
C LYS A 224 -5.50 5.45 2.06
N LEU A 225 -6.07 6.62 2.33
CA LEU A 225 -5.39 7.89 2.17
C LEU A 225 -4.14 7.97 3.04
N LEU A 226 -4.25 7.66 4.34
CA LEU A 226 -3.12 7.69 5.26
C LEU A 226 -2.03 6.70 4.85
N ILE A 227 -2.39 5.50 4.38
CA ILE A 227 -1.44 4.51 3.84
C ILE A 227 -0.71 5.07 2.63
N ALA A 228 -1.43 5.67 1.67
CA ALA A 228 -0.82 6.25 0.48
C ALA A 228 0.16 7.39 0.81
N ILE A 229 -0.19 8.23 1.78
CA ILE A 229 0.72 9.28 2.28
C ILE A 229 1.97 8.66 2.87
N ASN A 230 1.82 7.66 3.74
CA ASN A 230 2.94 6.96 4.36
C ASN A 230 3.85 6.33 3.29
N ASP A 231 3.27 5.65 2.30
CA ASP A 231 4.04 5.03 1.22
C ASP A 231 4.80 6.07 0.39
N GLY A 232 4.20 7.26 0.17
CA GLY A 232 4.87 8.41 -0.43
C GLY A 232 6.10 8.85 0.37
N PHE A 233 5.97 9.08 1.68
CA PHE A 233 7.10 9.42 2.55
C PHE A 233 8.18 8.33 2.55
N VAL A 234 7.79 7.06 2.68
CA VAL A 234 8.71 5.92 2.67
C VAL A 234 9.48 5.85 1.35
N SER A 235 8.81 6.05 0.22
CA SER A 235 9.45 6.05 -1.11
C SER A 235 10.47 7.18 -1.29
N LEU A 236 10.20 8.34 -0.68
CA LEU A 236 11.14 9.47 -0.67
C LEU A 236 12.41 9.08 0.07
N PHE A 237 12.30 8.52 1.28
CA PHE A 237 13.48 8.10 2.04
C PHE A 237 14.21 6.94 1.38
N ALA A 238 13.50 5.94 0.85
CA ALA A 238 14.11 4.85 0.09
C ALA A 238 14.97 5.39 -1.07
N SER A 239 14.50 6.43 -1.75
CA SER A 239 15.21 7.09 -2.84
C SER A 239 16.46 7.83 -2.36
N VAL A 240 16.43 8.47 -1.17
CA VAL A 240 17.63 9.08 -0.57
C VAL A 240 18.71 8.02 -0.40
N VAL A 241 18.35 6.92 0.23
CA VAL A 241 19.34 5.90 0.57
C VAL A 241 19.84 5.18 -0.67
N LYS A 242 18.97 4.91 -1.66
CA LYS A 242 19.38 4.30 -2.93
C LYS A 242 20.48 5.10 -3.60
N GLN A 243 20.36 6.42 -3.65
CA GLN A 243 21.36 7.26 -4.30
C GLN A 243 22.64 7.37 -3.49
N ALA A 244 22.51 7.52 -2.18
CA ALA A 244 23.66 7.51 -1.30
C ALA A 244 24.45 6.19 -1.45
N ALA A 245 23.75 5.05 -1.53
CA ALA A 245 24.35 3.73 -1.70
C ALA A 245 24.96 3.51 -3.10
N VAL A 246 24.30 3.96 -4.17
CA VAL A 246 24.83 3.83 -5.56
C VAL A 246 26.12 4.64 -5.74
N ASN A 247 26.21 5.82 -5.12
CA ASN A 247 27.34 6.71 -5.26
C ASN A 247 28.45 6.41 -4.24
N ALA A 248 28.17 5.64 -3.20
CA ALA A 248 29.17 5.16 -2.27
C ALA A 248 30.12 4.22 -3.01
N GLN A 249 31.35 4.66 -3.24
CA GLN A 249 32.46 3.78 -3.54
C GLN A 249 32.78 3.02 -2.25
N MET A 250 31.96 2.02 -1.92
CA MET A 250 32.28 1.12 -0.82
C MET A 250 33.56 0.41 -1.20
N ALA A 251 34.69 0.90 -0.69
CA ALA A 251 35.93 0.16 -0.69
C ALA A 251 35.60 -1.24 -0.17
N LYS A 252 36.03 -2.29 -0.88
CA LYS A 252 35.90 -3.65 -0.37
C LYS A 252 36.35 -3.62 1.08
N PRO A 253 35.54 -4.14 2.03
CA PRO A 253 35.93 -4.12 3.43
C PRO A 253 37.33 -4.70 3.52
N GLU A 254 38.22 -3.97 4.20
CA GLU A 254 39.57 -4.45 4.49
C GLU A 254 39.39 -5.84 5.13
N GLN A 255 39.74 -6.88 4.37
CA GLN A 255 39.48 -8.24 4.81
C GLN A 255 40.31 -8.47 6.05
N LEU A 256 39.65 -8.67 7.18
CA LEU A 256 40.31 -9.10 8.40
C LEU A 256 41.02 -10.42 8.11
N ASP A 257 42.19 -10.62 8.75
CA ASP A 257 42.99 -11.83 8.58
C ASP A 257 42.14 -13.10 8.70
N LYS A 258 42.47 -14.10 7.87
CA LYS A 258 41.77 -15.39 7.84
C LYS A 258 41.68 -15.97 9.26
N ALA A 259 40.44 -16.14 9.72
CA ALA A 259 40.12 -16.66 11.03
C ALA A 259 40.83 -18.01 11.30
N GLY A 260 41.49 -18.10 12.46
CA GLY A 260 42.07 -19.35 12.96
C GLY A 260 40.99 -20.33 13.46
N MET A 261 41.43 -21.50 13.93
CA MET A 261 40.52 -22.52 14.47
C MET A 261 39.74 -22.03 15.70
N PHE A 262 40.33 -21.15 16.51
CA PHE A 262 39.70 -20.66 17.73
C PHE A 262 38.49 -19.77 17.41
N GLU A 263 38.62 -18.89 16.44
CA GLU A 263 37.57 -17.99 15.98
C GLU A 263 36.40 -18.76 15.33
N GLN A 264 36.69 -19.87 14.64
CA GLN A 264 35.66 -20.77 14.10
C GLN A 264 34.87 -21.47 15.22
N VAL A 265 35.56 -21.95 16.26
CA VAL A 265 34.91 -22.58 17.42
C VAL A 265 34.04 -21.59 18.19
N LEU A 266 34.48 -20.34 18.36
CA LEU A 266 33.69 -19.29 19.00
C LEU A 266 32.47 -18.87 18.18
N ALA A 267 32.51 -18.97 16.85
CA ALA A 267 31.42 -18.57 15.96
C ALA A 267 30.26 -19.59 15.90
N LEU A 268 30.54 -20.88 16.09
CA LEU A 268 29.57 -21.98 16.02
C LEU A 268 28.26 -21.76 16.82
N PRO A 269 28.29 -21.39 18.12
CA PRO A 269 27.06 -21.18 18.88
C PRO A 269 26.20 -20.04 18.31
N PHE A 270 26.83 -19.00 17.76
CA PHE A 270 26.11 -17.87 17.16
C PHE A 270 25.50 -18.25 15.80
N GLN A 271 26.20 -19.04 14.99
CA GLN A 271 25.66 -19.56 13.73
C GLN A 271 24.46 -20.49 13.97
N ALA A 272 24.55 -21.39 14.96
CA ALA A 272 23.42 -22.25 15.33
C ALA A 272 22.17 -21.44 15.74
N VAL A 273 22.35 -20.36 16.49
CA VAL A 273 21.25 -19.45 16.85
C VAL A 273 20.66 -18.75 15.61
N LEU A 274 21.52 -18.30 14.69
CA LEU A 274 21.09 -17.67 13.44
C LEU A 274 20.24 -18.63 12.58
N ASP A 275 20.68 -19.87 12.43
CA ASP A 275 19.97 -20.89 11.65
C ASP A 275 18.59 -21.21 12.25
N ILE A 276 18.51 -21.29 13.58
CA ILE A 276 17.25 -21.48 14.30
C ILE A 276 16.31 -20.30 14.05
N ILE A 277 16.80 -19.06 14.16
CA ILE A 277 15.99 -17.86 13.95
C ILE A 277 15.46 -17.80 12.52
N GLN A 278 16.31 -18.05 11.52
CA GLN A 278 15.92 -18.01 10.11
C GLN A 278 14.89 -19.10 9.78
N LYS A 279 15.09 -20.32 10.29
CA LYS A 279 14.21 -21.47 10.05
C LYS A 279 12.84 -21.34 10.74
N ILE A 280 12.79 -20.73 11.92
CA ILE A 280 11.55 -20.60 12.70
C ILE A 280 10.68 -19.44 12.19
N PHE A 281 11.28 -18.29 11.85
CA PHE A 281 10.51 -17.05 11.71
C PHE A 281 10.25 -16.59 10.27
N GLY A 282 10.88 -17.20 9.25
CA GLY A 282 10.60 -16.86 7.84
C GLY A 282 10.67 -15.35 7.56
N LEU A 283 11.72 -14.71 8.08
CA LEU A 283 11.81 -13.26 8.25
C LEU A 283 11.92 -12.52 6.90
N ALA A 284 11.16 -11.43 6.74
CA ALA A 284 11.36 -10.51 5.65
C ALA A 284 12.59 -9.61 5.92
N PRO A 285 13.38 -9.27 4.88
CA PRO A 285 14.52 -8.37 5.04
C PRO A 285 14.06 -6.97 5.47
N ILE A 286 14.92 -6.28 6.24
CA ILE A 286 14.61 -4.97 6.83
C ILE A 286 14.30 -3.93 5.75
N GLU A 287 14.98 -3.99 4.62
CA GLU A 287 14.78 -3.07 3.50
C GLU A 287 13.38 -3.19 2.89
N GLN A 288 12.87 -4.42 2.80
CA GLN A 288 11.51 -4.65 2.35
C GLN A 288 10.48 -4.14 3.37
N LEU A 289 10.74 -4.33 4.67
CA LEU A 289 9.82 -3.93 5.74
C LEU A 289 9.75 -2.42 5.95
N VAL A 290 10.89 -1.74 5.90
CA VAL A 290 10.98 -0.30 6.17
C VAL A 290 10.72 0.49 4.90
N PHE A 291 11.38 0.15 3.80
CA PHE A 291 11.40 0.95 2.58
C PHE A 291 10.44 0.48 1.48
N ASN A 292 9.68 -0.60 1.70
CA ASN A 292 8.82 -1.24 0.70
C ASN A 292 9.57 -1.56 -0.62
N SER A 293 10.90 -1.71 -0.57
CA SER A 293 11.75 -1.86 -1.75
C SER A 293 12.47 -3.19 -1.73
N LYS A 294 12.32 -3.97 -2.82
CA LYS A 294 13.09 -5.20 -3.05
C LYS A 294 14.48 -4.93 -3.66
N ASP A 295 14.70 -3.72 -4.15
CA ASP A 295 15.92 -3.34 -4.90
C ASP A 295 16.97 -2.62 -4.03
N LEU A 296 16.65 -2.29 -2.77
CA LEU A 296 17.62 -1.75 -1.82
C LEU A 296 18.36 -2.91 -1.17
N ASN A 297 19.63 -3.08 -1.52
CA ASN A 297 20.56 -4.01 -0.87
C ASN A 297 21.49 -3.21 0.05
N LEU A 298 20.93 -2.64 1.12
CA LEU A 298 21.62 -1.62 1.91
C LEU A 298 22.52 -2.18 2.99
N ILE A 299 22.15 -3.33 3.54
CA ILE A 299 22.95 -4.02 4.54
C ILE A 299 23.39 -5.34 3.89
N ALA A 300 24.35 -5.23 2.96
CA ALA A 300 24.96 -6.34 2.24
C ALA A 300 23.94 -7.36 1.66
N GLY A 301 23.43 -7.06 0.46
CA GLY A 301 22.69 -7.99 -0.41
C GLY A 301 22.12 -9.24 0.27
N ALA A 302 21.01 -9.11 0.98
CA ALA A 302 20.11 -10.22 1.34
C ALA A 302 20.73 -11.47 2.04
N GLY A 303 21.89 -11.39 2.67
CA GLY A 303 22.42 -12.54 3.39
C GLY A 303 23.88 -12.38 3.74
N THR A 304 24.14 -12.17 5.04
CA THR A 304 25.46 -12.20 5.67
C THR A 304 26.41 -11.05 5.34
N ILE A 305 26.81 -10.33 6.39
CA ILE A 305 27.95 -9.41 6.39
C ILE A 305 29.24 -10.25 6.36
N GLU A 306 30.07 -10.02 5.35
CA GLU A 306 31.37 -10.66 5.17
C GLU A 306 32.52 -9.67 5.39
N THR A 307 33.16 -9.78 6.56
CA THR A 307 34.32 -8.98 6.99
C THR A 307 35.66 -9.68 6.77
N GLY A 308 35.66 -10.92 6.27
CA GLY A 308 36.84 -11.79 6.17
C GLY A 308 37.13 -12.62 7.43
N ASN A 309 36.59 -12.24 8.60
CA ASN A 309 36.72 -12.99 9.85
C ASN A 309 35.40 -13.68 10.24
N VAL A 310 35.46 -14.99 10.48
CA VAL A 310 34.28 -15.85 10.75
C VAL A 310 33.56 -15.45 12.04
N PHE A 311 34.30 -15.05 13.08
CA PHE A 311 33.72 -14.61 14.35
C PHE A 311 33.04 -13.24 14.23
N ALA A 312 33.71 -12.27 13.60
CA ALA A 312 33.13 -10.96 13.34
C ALA A 312 31.87 -11.05 12.47
N ASN A 313 31.88 -11.91 11.44
CA ASN A 313 30.69 -12.20 10.63
C ASN A 313 29.56 -12.74 11.49
N ALA A 314 29.84 -13.73 12.35
CA ALA A 314 28.82 -14.33 13.20
C ALA A 314 28.19 -13.31 14.17
N LEU A 315 29.00 -12.44 14.77
CA LEU A 315 28.51 -11.40 15.68
C LEU A 315 27.69 -10.31 14.96
N LEU A 316 28.17 -9.82 13.82
CA LEU A 316 27.46 -8.80 13.04
C LEU A 316 26.15 -9.34 12.45
N ASN A 317 26.16 -10.57 11.97
CA ASN A 317 24.96 -11.23 11.47
C ASN A 317 23.96 -11.53 12.59
N LEU A 318 24.41 -11.84 13.80
CA LEU A 318 23.55 -11.97 14.98
C LEU A 318 22.87 -10.64 15.33
N ALA A 319 23.63 -9.54 15.34
CA ALA A 319 23.07 -8.21 15.57
C ALA A 319 22.04 -7.85 14.49
N LEU A 320 22.35 -8.12 13.21
CA LEU A 320 21.42 -7.91 12.10
C LEU A 320 20.17 -8.78 12.22
N ALA A 321 20.31 -10.05 12.61
CA ALA A 321 19.18 -10.94 12.84
C ALA A 321 18.27 -10.45 13.97
N ALA A 322 18.84 -9.91 15.07
CA ALA A 322 18.06 -9.31 16.13
C ALA A 322 17.24 -8.10 15.64
N PHE A 323 17.84 -7.22 14.82
CA PHE A 323 17.12 -6.12 14.18
C PHE A 323 16.01 -6.63 13.24
N THR A 324 16.30 -7.65 12.44
CA THR A 324 15.33 -8.24 11.52
C THR A 324 14.14 -8.84 12.27
N VAL A 325 14.37 -9.58 13.35
CA VAL A 325 13.29 -10.12 14.21
C VAL A 325 12.45 -8.99 14.81
N TYR A 326 13.11 -7.96 15.36
CA TYR A 326 12.43 -6.81 15.94
C TYR A 326 11.50 -6.13 14.93
N PHE A 327 12.01 -5.78 13.75
CA PHE A 327 11.20 -5.11 12.74
C PHE A 327 10.08 -6.01 12.21
N ASN A 328 10.34 -7.31 11.96
CA ASN A 328 9.28 -8.24 11.55
C ASN A 328 8.15 -8.28 12.59
N ALA A 329 8.48 -8.36 13.89
CA ALA A 329 7.48 -8.35 14.96
C ALA A 329 6.68 -7.04 14.98
N VAL A 330 7.36 -5.89 14.96
CA VAL A 330 6.72 -4.56 14.98
C VAL A 330 5.81 -4.36 13.77
N TYR A 331 6.27 -4.70 12.56
CA TYR A 331 5.47 -4.56 11.34
C TYR A 331 4.30 -5.55 11.26
N THR A 332 4.45 -6.74 11.84
CA THR A 332 3.35 -7.70 12.00
C THR A 332 2.31 -7.15 12.96
N ILE A 333 2.72 -6.64 14.12
CA ILE A 333 1.81 -6.01 15.10
C ILE A 333 1.08 -4.83 14.46
N ARG A 334 1.81 -3.94 13.77
CA ARG A 334 1.23 -2.82 13.02
C ARG A 334 0.11 -3.26 12.09
N HIS A 335 0.34 -4.30 11.29
CA HIS A 335 -0.65 -4.82 10.35
C HIS A 335 -1.94 -5.27 11.06
N TRP A 336 -1.81 -6.00 12.17
CA TRP A 336 -2.94 -6.42 12.98
C TRP A 336 -3.66 -5.26 13.68
N VAL A 337 -2.92 -4.30 14.21
CA VAL A 337 -3.48 -3.14 14.91
C VAL A 337 -4.30 -2.26 13.96
N VAL A 338 -3.79 -1.93 12.76
CA VAL A 338 -4.56 -1.16 11.77
C VAL A 338 -5.79 -1.93 11.31
N THR A 339 -5.66 -3.24 11.11
CA THR A 339 -6.80 -4.12 10.77
C THR A 339 -7.88 -4.05 11.84
N ALA A 340 -7.50 -4.27 13.11
CA ALA A 340 -8.43 -4.26 14.23
C ALA A 340 -9.10 -2.89 14.41
N ALA A 341 -8.33 -1.81 14.35
CA ALA A 341 -8.83 -0.44 14.49
C ALA A 341 -9.80 -0.08 13.36
N LEU A 342 -9.50 -0.47 12.12
CA LEU A 342 -10.39 -0.23 10.98
C LEU A 342 -11.67 -1.06 11.10
N VAL A 343 -11.57 -2.37 11.31
CA VAL A 343 -12.73 -3.26 11.47
C VAL A 343 -13.62 -2.81 12.62
N ALA A 344 -13.06 -2.44 13.77
CA ALA A 344 -13.81 -1.98 14.94
C ALA A 344 -14.38 -0.56 14.82
N THR A 345 -14.06 0.20 13.76
CA THR A 345 -14.47 1.60 13.60
C THR A 345 -15.97 1.82 13.77
N PRO A 346 -16.88 1.01 13.18
CA PRO A 346 -18.31 1.21 13.37
C PRO A 346 -18.74 1.12 14.84
N LEU A 347 -18.23 0.13 15.58
CA LEU A 347 -18.52 -0.03 17.00
C LEU A 347 -17.99 1.14 17.83
N ILE A 348 -16.72 1.52 17.62
CA ILE A 348 -16.07 2.64 18.31
C ILE A 348 -16.85 3.94 18.05
N THR A 349 -17.31 4.14 16.83
CA THR A 349 -18.09 5.32 16.44
C THR A 349 -19.43 5.36 17.17
N TRP A 350 -20.13 4.24 17.27
CA TRP A 350 -21.39 4.18 18.02
C TRP A 350 -21.20 4.33 19.53
N ILE A 351 -20.11 3.78 20.08
CA ILE A 351 -19.72 4.01 21.48
C ILE A 351 -19.51 5.51 21.71
N TRP A 352 -18.80 6.19 20.81
CA TRP A 352 -18.60 7.64 20.88
C TRP A 352 -19.92 8.42 20.86
N VAL A 353 -20.88 8.03 20.01
CA VAL A 353 -22.21 8.67 20.00
C VAL A 353 -22.94 8.46 21.33
N LEU A 354 -22.85 7.25 21.90
CA LEU A 354 -23.55 6.89 23.15
C LEU A 354 -22.95 7.57 24.39
N THR A 355 -21.62 7.67 24.46
CA THR A 355 -20.89 8.26 25.59
C THR A 355 -20.79 9.77 25.44
N SER A 356 -20.83 10.30 24.22
CA SER A 356 -20.56 11.71 23.90
C SER A 356 -19.14 12.17 24.25
N GLU A 357 -18.23 11.24 24.54
CA GLU A 357 -16.88 11.53 25.00
C GLU A 357 -15.91 11.66 23.83
N ARG A 358 -15.44 12.88 23.58
CA ARG A 358 -14.51 13.19 22.47
C ARG A 358 -13.24 12.32 22.50
N GLN A 359 -12.81 11.93 23.70
CA GLN A 359 -11.64 11.08 23.91
C GLN A 359 -11.69 9.74 23.14
N VAL A 360 -12.89 9.16 22.93
CA VAL A 360 -13.04 7.86 22.24
C VAL A 360 -12.53 7.95 20.79
N ILE A 361 -12.95 8.98 20.06
CA ILE A 361 -12.52 9.18 18.66
C ILE A 361 -11.08 9.68 18.60
N GLU A 362 -10.62 10.47 19.58
CA GLU A 362 -9.23 10.93 19.62
C GLU A 362 -8.25 9.79 19.80
N ILE A 363 -8.54 8.84 20.70
CA ILE A 363 -7.71 7.64 20.88
C ILE A 363 -7.70 6.80 19.60
N TRP A 364 -8.86 6.55 19.01
CA TRP A 364 -8.97 5.78 17.76
C TRP A 364 -8.19 6.43 16.61
N ALA A 365 -8.37 7.74 16.42
CA ALA A 365 -7.68 8.48 15.37
C ALA A 365 -6.17 8.52 15.59
N ALA A 366 -5.74 8.75 16.84
CA ALA A 366 -4.34 8.73 17.21
C ALA A 366 -3.71 7.35 16.96
N GLU A 367 -4.42 6.27 17.30
CA GLU A 367 -3.96 4.89 17.10
C GLU A 367 -3.77 4.55 15.62
N ILE A 368 -4.75 4.88 14.78
CA ILE A 368 -4.63 4.68 13.32
C ILE A 368 -3.47 5.51 12.77
N PHE A 369 -3.39 6.78 13.15
CA PHE A 369 -2.36 7.68 12.64
C PHE A 369 -0.96 7.20 13.04
N GLN A 370 -0.70 7.01 14.33
CA GLN A 370 0.62 6.61 14.82
C GLN A 370 1.07 5.27 14.24
N THR A 371 0.16 4.30 14.14
CA THR A 371 0.48 2.96 13.67
C THR A 371 0.71 2.93 12.16
N ILE A 372 -0.02 3.73 11.37
CA ILE A 372 0.26 3.86 9.92
C ILE A 372 1.60 4.55 9.69
N PHE A 373 1.89 5.66 10.36
CA PHE A 373 3.09 6.48 10.13
C PHE A 373 4.36 6.00 10.83
N LEU A 374 4.28 4.95 11.65
CA LEU A 374 5.45 4.32 12.26
C LEU A 374 6.52 3.95 11.21
N GLN A 375 6.10 3.50 10.04
CA GLN A 375 7.00 3.14 8.94
C GLN A 375 7.75 4.36 8.40
N SER A 376 7.07 5.48 8.19
CA SER A 376 7.69 6.73 7.76
C SER A 376 8.75 7.21 8.77
N ALA A 377 8.51 7.08 10.07
CA ALA A 377 9.47 7.44 11.11
C ALA A 377 10.73 6.55 11.05
N HIS A 378 10.57 5.23 10.92
CA HIS A 378 11.70 4.31 10.75
C HIS A 378 12.47 4.54 9.44
N ALA A 379 11.75 4.80 8.34
CA ALA A 379 12.36 5.09 7.04
C ALA A 379 13.14 6.41 7.07
N LEU A 380 12.65 7.43 7.79
CA LEU A 380 13.35 8.69 8.02
C LEU A 380 14.64 8.47 8.82
N THR A 381 14.56 7.79 9.96
CA THR A 381 15.72 7.62 10.86
C THR A 381 16.80 6.76 10.21
N LEU A 382 16.44 5.59 9.68
CA LEU A 382 17.36 4.74 8.93
C LEU A 382 17.83 5.43 7.66
N GLY A 383 16.94 6.17 6.98
CA GLY A 383 17.25 6.89 5.76
C GLY A 383 18.36 7.92 5.95
N ILE A 384 18.22 8.78 6.97
CA ILE A 384 19.23 9.78 7.32
C ILE A 384 20.52 9.09 7.78
N PHE A 385 20.42 8.12 8.69
CA PHE A 385 21.58 7.43 9.24
C PHE A 385 22.43 6.77 8.15
N LEU A 386 21.79 6.01 7.26
CA LEU A 386 22.45 5.30 6.17
C LEU A 386 23.00 6.29 5.12
N SER A 387 22.28 7.39 4.85
CA SER A 387 22.78 8.42 3.94
C SER A 387 24.04 9.12 4.46
N VAL A 388 24.12 9.38 5.77
CA VAL A 388 25.33 9.94 6.40
C VAL A 388 26.49 8.95 6.33
N LEU A 389 26.23 7.67 6.61
CA LEU A 389 27.25 6.63 6.51
C LEU A 389 27.78 6.47 5.08
N CYS A 390 26.89 6.46 4.08
CA CYS A 390 27.28 6.41 2.67
C CYS A 390 28.04 7.68 2.25
N GLY A 391 27.65 8.85 2.75
CA GLY A 391 28.37 10.11 2.53
C GLY A 391 29.78 10.10 3.11
N ALA A 392 29.95 9.55 4.31
CA ALA A 392 31.28 9.34 4.91
C ALA A 392 32.14 8.36 4.09
N ALA A 393 31.52 7.43 3.36
CA ALA A 393 32.17 6.52 2.41
C ALA A 393 32.40 7.13 1.00
N GLY A 394 32.32 8.46 0.86
CA GLY A 394 32.55 9.16 -0.41
C GLY A 394 31.35 9.21 -1.36
N GLY A 395 30.18 8.74 -0.93
CA GLY A 395 28.94 8.83 -1.69
C GLY A 395 28.38 10.25 -1.73
N GLY A 396 28.52 10.93 -2.86
CA GLY A 396 27.80 12.19 -3.09
C GLY A 396 26.29 11.96 -3.18
N ILE A 397 25.49 12.76 -2.47
CA ILE A 397 24.03 12.76 -2.66
C ILE A 397 23.74 13.76 -3.77
N ASP A 398 23.35 13.29 -4.95
CA ASP A 398 22.73 14.16 -5.94
C ASP A 398 21.38 14.60 -5.39
N THR A 399 21.15 15.90 -5.22
CA THR A 399 19.90 16.46 -4.68
C THR A 399 18.86 16.72 -5.77
N SER A 400 19.20 16.49 -7.05
CA SER A 400 18.35 16.82 -8.20
C SER A 400 16.97 16.15 -8.19
N TRP A 401 16.88 14.96 -7.60
CA TRP A 401 15.65 14.17 -7.50
C TRP A 401 14.83 14.49 -6.23
N LEU A 402 15.45 15.03 -5.17
CA LEU A 402 14.76 15.41 -3.92
C LEU A 402 13.70 16.47 -4.22
N GLY A 403 14.02 17.40 -5.13
CA GLY A 403 13.05 18.36 -5.63
C GLY A 403 11.85 17.70 -6.29
N GLY A 404 12.04 16.60 -7.03
CA GLY A 404 10.95 15.82 -7.63
C GLY A 404 10.07 15.13 -6.58
N GLY A 405 10.69 14.44 -5.61
CA GLY A 405 9.96 13.75 -4.54
C GLY A 405 9.19 14.69 -3.62
N LEU A 406 9.80 15.80 -3.20
CA LEU A 406 9.12 16.84 -2.40
C LEU A 406 7.98 17.49 -3.17
N ARG A 407 8.15 17.70 -4.48
CA ARG A 407 7.08 18.18 -5.36
C ARG A 407 5.92 17.22 -5.40
N ASP A 408 6.16 15.93 -5.64
CA ASP A 408 5.09 14.96 -5.80
C ASP A 408 4.25 14.85 -4.51
N ILE A 409 4.90 14.86 -3.35
CA ILE A 409 4.24 14.92 -2.05
C ILE A 409 3.42 16.22 -1.89
N ALA A 410 4.02 17.38 -2.21
CA ALA A 410 3.35 18.67 -2.06
C ALA A 410 2.13 18.83 -2.98
N VAL A 411 2.26 18.45 -4.26
CA VAL A 411 1.16 18.45 -5.25
C VAL A 411 0.05 17.52 -4.80
N TRP A 412 0.39 16.36 -4.26
CA TRP A 412 -0.59 15.44 -3.73
C TRP A 412 -1.35 16.02 -2.51
N PHE A 413 -0.65 16.58 -1.52
CA PHE A 413 -1.29 17.22 -0.36
C PHE A 413 -2.18 18.39 -0.76
N ALA A 414 -1.74 19.19 -1.73
CA ALA A 414 -2.49 20.34 -2.19
C ALA A 414 -3.70 19.96 -3.04
N SER A 415 -3.60 18.91 -3.87
CA SER A 415 -4.75 18.41 -4.65
C SER A 415 -5.80 17.77 -3.74
N PHE A 416 -5.39 16.96 -2.76
CA PHE A 416 -6.31 16.38 -1.79
C PHE A 416 -6.92 17.45 -0.86
N GLY A 417 -6.08 18.29 -0.24
CA GLY A 417 -6.53 19.36 0.65
C GLY A 417 -7.39 20.40 -0.08
N GLY A 418 -7.06 20.68 -1.35
CA GLY A 418 -7.84 21.53 -2.24
C GLY A 418 -9.21 20.95 -2.54
N ALA A 419 -9.31 19.66 -2.88
CA ALA A 419 -10.58 18.98 -3.10
C ALA A 419 -11.48 19.01 -1.86
N VAL A 420 -10.92 18.77 -0.67
CA VAL A 420 -11.65 18.85 0.61
C VAL A 420 -12.11 20.28 0.88
N CYS A 421 -11.24 21.29 0.69
CA CYS A 421 -11.60 22.69 0.86
C CYS A 421 -12.73 23.10 -0.07
N VAL A 422 -12.68 22.70 -1.35
CA VAL A 422 -13.74 22.98 -2.33
C VAL A 422 -15.05 22.33 -1.90
N MET A 423 -15.02 21.07 -1.45
CA MET A 423 -16.23 20.39 -0.94
C MET A 423 -16.82 21.13 0.27
N VAL A 424 -15.99 21.56 1.22
CA VAL A 424 -16.41 22.33 2.40
C VAL A 424 -16.97 23.70 2.00
N ILE A 425 -16.35 24.39 1.04
CA ILE A 425 -16.84 25.67 0.51
C ILE A 425 -18.20 25.49 -0.16
N VAL A 426 -18.38 24.44 -0.98
CA VAL A 426 -19.66 24.13 -1.63
C VAL A 426 -20.74 23.83 -0.58
N PHE A 427 -20.42 23.02 0.43
CA PHE A 427 -21.34 22.70 1.52
C PHE A 427 -21.73 23.92 2.34
N LEU A 428 -20.75 24.74 2.75
CA LEU A 428 -20.98 25.95 3.54
C LEU A 428 -21.65 27.05 2.72
N GLY A 429 -21.35 27.15 1.41
CA GLY A 429 -22.03 28.03 0.48
C GLY A 429 -23.50 27.67 0.30
N TYR A 430 -23.81 26.38 0.17
CA TYR A 430 -25.20 25.90 0.19
C TYR A 430 -25.90 26.23 1.51
N ARG A 431 -25.23 26.01 2.65
CA ARG A 431 -25.75 26.36 3.97
C ARG A 431 -25.95 27.87 4.14
N TYR A 432 -25.07 28.69 3.60
CA TYR A 432 -25.15 30.14 3.63
C TYR A 432 -26.35 30.64 2.81
N MET A 433 -26.58 30.10 1.61
CA MET A 433 -27.74 30.44 0.77
C MET A 433 -29.08 29.96 1.33
N THR A 434 -29.09 28.91 2.14
CA THR A 434 -30.33 28.33 2.72
C THR A 434 -30.59 28.76 4.16
N ALA A 435 -29.68 29.52 4.78
CA ALA A 435 -29.81 30.02 6.14
C ALA A 435 -30.99 30.98 6.26
N ARG A 436 -31.85 30.75 7.25
CA ARG A 436 -33.02 31.60 7.52
C ARG A 436 -32.88 32.47 8.77
N ASN A 437 -31.85 32.20 9.59
CA ASN A 437 -31.58 32.88 10.85
C ASN A 437 -30.19 33.51 10.84
N GLU A 438 -30.07 34.68 11.48
CA GLU A 438 -28.83 35.47 11.53
C GLU A 438 -27.66 34.71 12.17
N LYS A 439 -27.95 33.83 13.15
CA LYS A 439 -26.96 32.96 13.77
C LYS A 439 -26.41 31.88 12.83
N GLU A 440 -27.27 31.28 11.99
CA GLU A 440 -26.83 30.28 11.00
C GLU A 440 -26.02 30.93 9.88
N PHE A 441 -26.40 32.16 9.51
CA PHE A 441 -25.69 32.98 8.54
C PHE A 441 -24.27 33.32 9.03
N ALA A 442 -24.14 33.75 10.28
CA ALA A 442 -22.85 34.05 10.90
C ALA A 442 -21.93 32.81 10.94
N GLN A 443 -22.46 31.65 11.35
CA GLN A 443 -21.69 30.40 11.39
C GLN A 443 -21.24 29.92 10.01
N ALA A 444 -22.10 30.02 8.99
CA ALA A 444 -21.74 29.64 7.62
C ALA A 444 -20.69 30.59 7.03
N ARG A 445 -20.81 31.90 7.30
CA ARG A 445 -19.82 32.91 6.89
C ARG A 445 -18.46 32.66 7.55
N GLU A 446 -18.44 32.42 8.86
CA GLU A 446 -17.20 32.14 9.58
C GLU A 446 -16.53 30.85 9.08
N GLY A 447 -17.32 29.80 8.84
CA GLY A 447 -16.83 28.58 8.22
C GLY A 447 -16.23 28.81 6.82
N LEU A 448 -16.89 29.61 5.98
CA LEU A 448 -16.39 29.98 4.64
C LEU A 448 -15.05 30.70 4.71
N VAL A 449 -14.90 31.66 5.64
CA VAL A 449 -13.64 32.37 5.84
C VAL A 449 -12.53 31.41 6.28
N ARG A 450 -12.81 30.50 7.22
CA ARG A 450 -11.83 29.48 7.66
C ARG A 450 -11.44 28.54 6.52
N ALA A 451 -12.38 28.12 5.68
CA ALA A 451 -12.10 27.29 4.51
C ALA A 451 -11.24 28.01 3.46
N LEU A 452 -11.50 29.31 3.22
CA LEU A 452 -10.68 30.14 2.32
C LEU A 452 -9.27 30.37 2.88
N ILE A 453 -9.14 30.58 4.19
CA ILE A 453 -7.82 30.65 4.86
C ILE A 453 -7.08 29.31 4.69
N GLY A 454 -7.78 28.17 4.86
CA GLY A 454 -7.21 26.86 4.61
C GLY A 454 -6.71 26.69 3.16
N LEU A 455 -7.49 27.13 2.18
CA LEU A 455 -7.10 27.14 0.77
C LEU A 455 -5.88 28.03 0.52
N ALA A 456 -5.81 29.20 1.15
CA ALA A 456 -4.68 30.12 1.04
C ALA A 456 -3.41 29.52 1.65
N ILE A 457 -3.51 28.84 2.81
CA ILE A 457 -2.39 28.12 3.44
C ILE A 457 -1.89 26.99 2.53
N LEU A 458 -2.78 26.23 1.90
CA LEU A 458 -2.41 25.19 0.94
C LEU A 458 -1.72 25.76 -0.31
N GLY A 459 -2.20 26.90 -0.83
CA GLY A 459 -1.54 27.61 -1.93
C GLY A 459 -0.14 28.10 -1.53
N LEU A 460 -0.01 28.64 -0.31
CA LEU A 460 1.28 29.05 0.26
C LEU A 460 2.23 27.87 0.45
N SER A 461 1.73 26.71 0.92
CA SER A 461 2.56 25.51 1.09
C SER A 461 3.09 24.98 -0.25
N LEU A 462 2.29 25.03 -1.32
CA LEU A 462 2.75 24.73 -2.67
C LEU A 462 3.85 25.67 -3.14
N THR A 463 3.72 26.98 -2.90
CA THR A 463 4.77 27.94 -3.25
C THR A 463 6.04 27.73 -2.44
N ILE A 464 5.93 27.40 -1.15
CA ILE A 464 7.09 27.06 -0.32
C ILE A 464 7.74 25.78 -0.80
N ALA A 465 6.96 24.75 -1.13
CA ALA A 465 7.47 23.52 -1.71
C ALA A 465 8.18 23.80 -3.05
N GLY A 466 7.57 24.58 -3.95
CA GLY A 466 8.18 25.00 -5.20
C GLY A 466 9.48 25.79 -5.01
N PHE A 467 9.55 26.66 -4.01
CA PHE A 467 10.77 27.37 -3.63
C PHE A 467 11.86 26.43 -3.12
N LEU A 468 11.50 25.42 -2.30
CA LEU A 468 12.44 24.39 -1.84
C LEU A 468 12.98 23.57 -3.02
N VAL A 469 12.12 23.19 -3.98
CA VAL A 469 12.55 22.51 -5.21
C VAL A 469 13.51 23.38 -6.02
N TYR A 470 13.25 24.68 -6.14
CA TYR A 470 14.15 25.60 -6.80
C TYR A 470 15.53 25.66 -6.11
N LEU A 471 15.56 25.73 -4.78
CA LEU A 471 16.82 25.73 -4.02
C LEU A 471 17.67 24.48 -4.29
N PHE A 472 17.04 23.32 -4.46
CA PHE A 472 17.77 22.07 -4.69
C PHE A 472 18.15 21.82 -6.15
N ASN A 473 17.36 22.32 -7.12
CA ASN A 473 17.49 21.95 -8.52
C ASN A 473 17.86 23.11 -9.46
N GLY A 474 17.89 24.35 -8.96
CA GLY A 474 18.17 25.57 -9.75
C GLY A 474 17.12 25.89 -10.81
N LYS A 475 16.02 25.13 -10.89
CA LYS A 475 14.93 25.31 -11.85
C LYS A 475 13.67 25.71 -11.10
N TRP A 476 13.17 26.92 -11.37
CA TRP A 476 11.84 27.34 -10.96
C TRP A 476 10.79 26.63 -11.81
N TYR A 477 9.61 26.45 -11.21
CA TYR A 477 8.38 26.32 -11.97
C TYR A 477 7.91 27.69 -12.43
#